data_AF-A0A0K3B4A9-F1
#
_entry.id   AF-A0A0K3B4A9-F1
#
_cell.length_a   1.000
_cell.length_b   1.000
_cell.length_c   1.000
_cell.angle_alpha   90.00
_cell.angle_beta   90.00
_cell.angle_gamma   90.00
#
_symmetry.space_group_name_H-M   'P 1'
#
loop_
_entity.id
_entity.type
_entity.pdbx_description
1 polymer ?
#
loop_
_entity_poly.entity_id
_entity_poly.type
_entity_poly.pdbx_seq_one_letter_code
_entity_poly.pdbx_strand_id
1 'polypeptide(L)'
;MHDSRKGLRAAGLWISALVCGLLFAAAPASAESIEPAEVEDVTVEDLAPADVEVANIVKLTHGQAVTMLRKVGGFTIVSSGNCSNRANPKCTSLTKVNKTTVQGIIAFRKASKCRIKITGGTETGHATMKYSHWNGYKVDIDDSTCVTKYVKKKFKRSGTCGGGYARWKSPAGNVYCLESKKNHFDITYFKPKA
;
A
#
# COMPACT_ATOMS: atom_id res chain seq x y z
N MET A 1 47.72 25.08 -31.73
CA MET A 1 48.24 26.31 -31.12
C MET A 1 47.87 26.29 -29.64
N HIS A 2 48.90 26.27 -28.79
CA HIS A 2 48.99 26.63 -27.36
C HIS A 2 47.92 26.08 -26.38
N ASP A 3 48.26 25.16 -25.46
CA ASP A 3 49.03 25.34 -24.20
C ASP A 3 48.15 26.11 -23.16
N SER A 4 47.94 25.75 -21.88
CA SER A 4 48.79 25.05 -20.92
C SER A 4 48.09 24.90 -19.55
N ARG A 5 48.43 23.84 -18.78
CA ARG A 5 48.86 23.81 -17.34
C ARG A 5 47.98 24.49 -16.25
N LYS A 6 47.88 24.14 -14.96
CA LYS A 6 48.48 23.21 -13.96
C LYS A 6 47.81 23.55 -12.58
N GLY A 7 47.96 22.67 -11.56
CA GLY A 7 47.90 23.02 -10.12
C GLY A 7 47.02 22.06 -9.30
N LEU A 8 47.46 21.01 -8.58
CA LEU A 8 48.54 20.75 -7.60
C LEU A 8 48.15 21.00 -6.12
N ARG A 9 47.89 19.88 -5.41
CA ARG A 9 48.25 19.44 -4.03
C ARG A 9 48.32 20.43 -2.83
N ALA A 10 47.79 19.98 -1.68
CA ALA A 10 48.43 19.90 -0.33
C ALA A 10 47.34 19.77 0.77
N ALA A 11 47.29 18.73 1.60
CA ALA A 11 48.09 18.44 2.81
C ALA A 11 47.60 19.18 4.09
N GLY A 12 47.36 18.43 5.16
CA GLY A 12 47.01 18.97 6.48
C GLY A 12 46.48 17.91 7.45
N LEU A 13 47.40 17.10 7.99
CA LEU A 13 47.21 16.13 9.08
C LEU A 13 47.49 16.82 10.44
N TRP A 14 47.17 16.14 11.56
CA TRP A 14 47.70 16.28 12.94
C TRP A 14 46.81 16.97 14.01
N ILE A 15 46.24 16.19 14.96
CA ILE A 15 46.62 16.01 16.42
C ILE A 15 45.47 16.62 17.27
N SER A 16 44.94 16.06 18.36
CA SER A 16 45.51 15.22 19.41
C SER A 16 44.45 14.32 20.06
N ALA A 17 44.94 13.21 20.62
CA ALA A 17 44.23 12.32 21.49
C ALA A 17 43.96 12.95 22.87
N LEU A 18 42.84 12.58 23.50
CA LEU A 18 42.74 12.47 24.95
C LEU A 18 42.03 11.16 25.29
N VAL A 19 42.81 10.25 25.88
CA VAL A 19 42.33 9.05 26.54
C VAL A 19 41.92 9.45 27.95
N CYS A 20 40.73 9.08 28.41
CA CYS A 20 40.52 8.79 29.81
C CYS A 20 39.45 7.71 29.92
N GLY A 21 39.90 6.51 30.30
CA GLY A 21 39.00 5.42 30.64
C GLY A 21 38.23 5.73 31.91
N LEU A 22 37.01 5.21 31.97
CA LEU A 22 36.37 4.86 33.22
C LEU A 22 35.61 3.55 32.98
N LEU A 23 36.12 2.50 33.62
CA LEU A 23 35.35 1.30 33.92
C LEU A 23 34.17 1.72 34.80
N PHE A 24 32.96 1.29 34.42
CA PHE A 24 31.87 1.15 35.38
C PHE A 24 31.45 -0.32 35.45
N ALA A 25 31.56 -0.85 36.66
CA ALA A 25 31.22 -2.21 37.02
C ALA A 25 29.73 -2.49 36.85
N ALA A 26 29.41 -3.72 36.44
CA ALA A 26 28.06 -4.26 36.51
C ALA A 26 27.67 -4.50 37.97
N ALA A 27 26.54 -3.92 38.41
CA ALA A 27 25.92 -4.22 39.70
C ALA A 27 24.92 -5.40 39.55
N PRO A 28 24.73 -6.20 40.60
CA PRO A 28 23.84 -7.36 40.57
C PRO A 28 22.37 -6.95 40.72
N ALA A 29 21.48 -7.70 40.07
CA ALA A 29 20.05 -7.63 40.32
C ALA A 29 19.74 -8.23 41.71
N SER A 30 19.22 -7.42 42.62
CA SER A 30 18.53 -7.89 43.81
C SER A 30 17.03 -7.81 43.56
N ALA A 31 16.38 -8.97 43.69
CA ALA A 31 14.94 -9.09 43.73
C ALA A 31 14.46 -8.63 45.11
N GLU A 32 13.68 -7.56 45.16
CA GLU A 32 12.92 -7.19 46.35
C GLU A 32 11.45 -7.56 46.13
N SER A 33 10.96 -8.39 47.04
CA SER A 33 9.58 -8.84 47.18
C SER A 33 8.64 -7.67 47.49
N ILE A 34 7.61 -7.51 46.67
CA ILE A 34 6.53 -6.53 46.87
C ILE A 34 5.34 -7.26 47.51
N GLU A 35 4.97 -6.79 48.71
CA GLU A 35 3.73 -7.14 49.40
C GLU A 35 2.51 -6.52 48.69
N PRO A 36 1.31 -7.12 48.79
CA PRO A 36 0.14 -6.68 48.03
C PRO A 36 -0.42 -5.37 48.58
N ALA A 37 -0.32 -4.29 47.79
CA ALA A 37 -1.05 -3.06 48.04
C ALA A 37 -2.52 -3.23 47.65
N GLU A 38 -3.39 -2.69 48.50
CA GLU A 38 -4.84 -2.79 48.46
C GLU A 38 -5.46 -2.24 47.17
N VAL A 39 -6.56 -2.87 46.77
CA VAL A 39 -7.31 -2.60 45.55
C VAL A 39 -8.24 -1.42 45.81
N GLU A 40 -7.88 -0.23 45.34
CA GLU A 40 -8.87 0.85 45.18
C GLU A 40 -9.56 0.71 43.82
N ASP A 41 -10.89 0.71 43.87
CA ASP A 41 -11.82 0.65 42.75
C ASP A 41 -11.69 1.93 41.90
N VAL A 42 -10.87 1.87 40.85
CA VAL A 42 -10.74 2.96 39.87
C VAL A 42 -11.88 2.85 38.88
N THR A 43 -12.83 3.78 38.99
CA THR A 43 -13.91 3.97 38.03
C THR A 43 -13.37 4.31 36.64
N VAL A 44 -13.92 3.61 35.65
CA VAL A 44 -13.53 3.67 34.24
C VAL A 44 -14.05 4.96 33.56
N GLU A 45 -13.46 6.11 33.84
CA GLU A 45 -13.75 7.34 33.09
C GLU A 45 -12.53 8.05 32.48
N ASP A 46 -11.30 7.58 32.71
CA ASP A 46 -10.11 8.24 32.16
C ASP A 46 -9.08 7.26 31.55
N LEU A 47 -9.54 6.45 30.60
CA LEU A 47 -8.67 5.85 29.59
C LEU A 47 -8.88 6.58 28.27
N ALA A 48 -8.20 7.72 28.12
CA ALA A 48 -7.99 8.32 26.82
C ALA A 48 -7.46 7.23 25.86
N PRO A 49 -8.14 6.94 24.74
CA PRO A 49 -7.67 5.93 23.82
C PRO A 49 -6.35 6.42 23.23
N ALA A 50 -5.27 5.68 23.49
CA ALA A 50 -4.04 5.79 22.73
C ALA A 50 -4.41 5.84 21.23
N ASP A 51 -4.02 6.91 20.56
CA ASP A 51 -4.35 7.23 19.19
C ASP A 51 -3.99 6.07 18.25
N VAL A 52 -4.95 5.15 18.05
CA VAL A 52 -5.04 4.39 16.82
C VAL A 52 -5.32 5.44 15.77
N GLU A 53 -4.28 5.96 15.11
CA GLU A 53 -4.42 6.78 13.91
C GLU A 53 -5.42 6.05 13.01
N VAL A 54 -6.66 6.53 12.97
CA VAL A 54 -7.64 6.10 11.99
C VAL A 54 -7.14 6.71 10.71
N ALA A 55 -6.14 6.07 10.07
CA ALA A 55 -5.41 6.64 8.96
C ALA A 55 -6.43 7.16 7.95
N ASN A 56 -6.52 8.49 7.87
CA ASN A 56 -7.60 9.19 7.20
C ASN A 56 -7.68 8.67 5.77
N ILE A 57 -8.81 8.05 5.42
CA ILE A 57 -8.99 7.51 4.08
C ILE A 57 -9.13 8.68 3.12
N VAL A 58 -8.03 9.06 2.47
CA VAL A 58 -8.05 10.10 1.45
C VAL A 58 -8.79 9.57 0.22
N LYS A 59 -9.92 10.19 -0.09
CA LYS A 59 -10.72 9.92 -1.29
C LYS A 59 -10.27 10.79 -2.44
N LEU A 60 -10.11 10.20 -3.61
CA LEU A 60 -9.72 10.93 -4.82
C LEU A 60 -10.92 11.19 -5.72
N THR A 61 -10.89 12.29 -6.46
CA THR A 61 -11.70 12.44 -7.68
C THR A 61 -11.14 11.52 -8.78
N HIS A 62 -11.95 11.22 -9.80
CA HIS A 62 -11.45 10.45 -10.95
C HIS A 62 -10.24 11.13 -11.60
N GLY A 63 -10.28 12.46 -11.81
CA GLY A 63 -9.17 13.21 -12.41
C GLY A 63 -7.88 13.16 -11.58
N GLN A 64 -7.99 13.21 -10.24
CA GLN A 64 -6.83 13.04 -9.34
C GLN A 64 -6.22 11.64 -9.49
N ALA A 65 -7.04 10.59 -9.49
CA ALA A 65 -6.57 9.22 -9.69
C ALA A 65 -5.91 9.03 -11.06
N VAL A 66 -6.53 9.53 -12.14
CA VAL A 66 -5.97 9.49 -13.50
C VAL A 66 -4.63 10.22 -13.57
N THR A 67 -4.51 11.38 -12.93
CA THR A 67 -3.26 12.14 -12.87
C THR A 67 -2.15 11.32 -12.20
N MET A 68 -2.45 10.65 -11.08
CA MET A 68 -1.48 9.77 -10.41
C MET A 68 -1.04 8.61 -11.30
N LEU A 69 -1.97 7.97 -12.01
CA LEU A 69 -1.67 6.87 -12.93
C LEU A 69 -0.84 7.33 -14.14
N ARG A 70 -1.20 8.47 -14.75
CA ARG A 70 -0.48 9.05 -15.89
C ARG A 70 0.96 9.43 -15.54
N LYS A 71 1.21 9.97 -14.34
CA LYS A 71 2.57 10.30 -13.86
C LYS A 71 3.52 9.09 -13.86
N VAL A 72 2.99 7.87 -13.66
CA VAL A 72 3.80 6.64 -13.65
C VAL A 72 3.84 5.97 -15.03
N GLY A 73 2.77 6.09 -15.81
CA GLY A 73 2.64 5.46 -17.12
C GLY A 73 2.39 3.95 -17.07
N GLY A 74 2.07 3.36 -18.22
CA GLY A 74 1.76 1.93 -18.33
C GLY A 74 0.35 1.54 -17.87
N PHE A 75 -0.55 2.52 -17.79
CA PHE A 75 -1.96 2.33 -17.46
C PHE A 75 -2.86 2.72 -18.63
N THR A 76 -3.95 1.99 -18.79
CA THR A 76 -5.08 2.36 -19.65
C THR A 76 -6.36 2.14 -18.86
N ILE A 77 -7.30 3.07 -18.91
CA ILE A 77 -8.64 2.90 -18.34
C ILE A 77 -9.59 2.66 -19.51
N VAL A 78 -10.35 1.58 -19.46
CA VAL A 78 -11.29 1.20 -20.51
C VAL A 78 -12.68 1.12 -19.93
N SER A 79 -13.58 1.93 -20.47
CA SER A 79 -15.00 1.97 -20.11
C SER A 79 -15.86 1.58 -21.31
N SER A 80 -16.75 0.62 -21.14
CA SER A 80 -17.70 0.22 -22.19
C SER A 80 -18.73 1.32 -22.50
N GLY A 81 -19.08 2.14 -21.52
CA GLY A 81 -19.94 3.31 -21.67
C GLY A 81 -19.23 4.60 -22.08
N ASN A 82 -17.91 4.55 -22.34
CA ASN A 82 -17.07 5.71 -22.66
C ASN A 82 -17.25 6.89 -21.67
N CYS A 83 -17.30 6.57 -20.37
CA CYS A 83 -17.63 7.54 -19.32
C CYS A 83 -16.95 7.22 -17.99
N SER A 84 -16.92 8.19 -17.08
CA SER A 84 -16.37 8.06 -15.72
C SER A 84 -17.40 8.39 -14.63
N ASN A 85 -18.70 8.31 -14.96
CA ASN A 85 -19.78 8.56 -13.99
C ASN A 85 -19.96 7.34 -13.08
N ARG A 86 -19.67 7.53 -11.80
CA ARG A 86 -19.78 6.50 -10.76
C ARG A 86 -21.18 5.91 -10.59
N ALA A 87 -22.22 6.69 -10.87
CA ALA A 87 -23.61 6.24 -10.75
C ALA A 87 -24.07 5.40 -11.94
N ASN A 88 -23.26 5.26 -12.99
CA ASN A 88 -23.59 4.47 -14.17
C ASN A 88 -22.72 3.19 -14.21
N PRO A 89 -23.33 2.00 -14.16
CA PRO A 89 -22.60 0.72 -14.11
C PRO A 89 -21.85 0.37 -15.41
N LYS A 90 -22.08 1.11 -16.51
CA LYS A 90 -21.32 0.94 -17.76
C LYS A 90 -20.04 1.80 -17.81
N CYS A 91 -19.87 2.72 -16.87
CA CYS A 91 -18.69 3.57 -16.83
C CYS A 91 -17.47 2.83 -16.24
N THR A 92 -16.28 3.44 -16.36
CA THR A 92 -15.15 3.13 -15.49
C THR A 92 -14.74 4.40 -14.77
N SER A 93 -15.29 4.58 -13.58
CA SER A 93 -15.08 5.65 -12.62
C SER A 93 -14.01 5.28 -11.58
N LEU A 94 -13.16 6.26 -11.26
CA LEU A 94 -12.28 6.22 -10.09
C LEU A 94 -12.69 7.27 -9.06
N THR A 95 -13.89 7.83 -9.18
CA THR A 95 -14.41 8.83 -8.24
C THR A 95 -14.61 8.20 -6.86
N LYS A 96 -14.14 8.86 -5.80
CA LYS A 96 -14.13 8.36 -4.41
C LYS A 96 -13.36 7.04 -4.24
N VAL A 97 -12.41 6.73 -5.12
CA VAL A 97 -11.42 5.67 -4.87
C VAL A 97 -10.51 6.07 -3.72
N ASN A 98 -10.03 5.11 -2.94
CA ASN A 98 -9.04 5.39 -1.90
C ASN A 98 -7.70 5.71 -2.56
N LYS A 99 -7.00 6.76 -2.08
CA LYS A 99 -5.64 7.08 -2.52
C LYS A 99 -4.71 5.87 -2.40
N THR A 100 -4.87 5.09 -1.33
CA THR A 100 -4.12 3.87 -1.07
C THR A 100 -4.38 2.75 -2.09
N THR A 101 -5.59 2.64 -2.63
CA THR A 101 -5.90 1.72 -3.73
C THR A 101 -5.16 2.12 -5.00
N VAL A 102 -5.14 3.42 -5.33
CA VAL A 102 -4.39 3.92 -6.50
C VAL A 102 -2.88 3.73 -6.32
N GLN A 103 -2.36 3.97 -5.11
CA GLN A 103 -0.96 3.69 -4.77
C GLN A 103 -0.64 2.18 -4.88
N GLY A 104 -1.56 1.33 -4.43
CA GLY A 104 -1.42 -0.12 -4.50
C GLY A 104 -1.33 -0.65 -5.93
N ILE A 105 -2.18 -0.17 -6.85
CA ILE A 105 -2.10 -0.57 -8.26
C ILE A 105 -0.87 0.01 -8.96
N ILE A 106 -0.43 1.21 -8.57
CA ILE A 106 0.87 1.78 -9.00
C ILE A 106 2.04 0.90 -8.55
N ALA A 107 2.05 0.45 -7.30
CA ALA A 107 3.08 -0.44 -6.77
C ALA A 107 3.08 -1.78 -7.51
N PHE A 108 1.89 -2.35 -7.76
CA PHE A 108 1.75 -3.56 -8.57
C PHE A 108 2.33 -3.41 -9.97
N ARG A 109 2.01 -2.31 -10.68
CA ARG A 109 2.57 -2.03 -12.02
C ARG A 109 4.09 -1.91 -11.98
N LYS A 110 4.65 -1.20 -11.00
CA LYS A 110 6.10 -1.04 -10.86
C LYS A 110 6.80 -2.38 -10.61
N ALA A 111 6.24 -3.22 -9.74
CA ALA A 111 6.82 -4.51 -9.40
C ALA A 111 6.67 -5.55 -10.52
N SER A 112 5.52 -5.57 -11.19
CA SER A 112 5.24 -6.52 -12.28
C SER A 112 5.83 -6.10 -13.62
N LYS A 113 6.07 -4.80 -13.83
CA LYS A 113 6.43 -4.19 -15.12
C LYS A 113 5.39 -4.42 -16.22
N CYS A 114 4.21 -4.96 -15.88
CA CYS A 114 3.13 -5.17 -16.83
C CYS A 114 2.46 -3.86 -17.21
N ARG A 115 1.94 -3.78 -18.45
CA ARG A 115 0.90 -2.80 -18.79
C ARG A 115 -0.39 -3.23 -18.07
N ILE A 116 -1.08 -2.27 -17.49
CA ILE A 116 -2.28 -2.51 -16.70
C ILE A 116 -3.47 -1.85 -17.38
N LYS A 117 -4.49 -2.64 -17.75
CA LYS A 117 -5.76 -2.11 -18.23
C LYS A 117 -6.78 -2.18 -17.10
N ILE A 118 -7.20 -1.02 -16.59
CA ILE A 118 -8.26 -0.89 -15.60
C ILE A 118 -9.61 -0.96 -16.33
N THR A 119 -10.46 -1.89 -15.93
CA THR A 119 -11.77 -2.17 -16.54
C THR A 119 -12.94 -1.83 -15.61
N GLY A 120 -12.68 -1.70 -14.32
CA GLY A 120 -13.67 -1.39 -13.30
C GLY A 120 -13.03 -0.67 -12.12
N GLY A 121 -13.84 0.13 -11.42
CA GLY A 121 -13.37 1.02 -10.39
C GLY A 121 -14.40 1.13 -9.28
N THR A 122 -15.10 2.25 -9.20
CA THR A 122 -15.96 2.58 -8.06
C THR A 122 -17.44 2.66 -8.41
N GLU A 123 -17.83 2.13 -9.56
CA GLU A 123 -19.17 2.27 -10.12
C GLU A 123 -20.23 1.57 -9.25
N THR A 124 -21.48 1.99 -9.41
CA THR A 124 -22.63 1.28 -8.84
C THR A 124 -22.76 -0.13 -9.42
N GLY A 125 -23.38 -1.04 -8.68
CA GLY A 125 -23.62 -2.43 -9.12
C GLY A 125 -22.83 -3.51 -8.37
N HIS A 126 -22.09 -3.17 -7.30
CA HIS A 126 -21.37 -4.12 -6.45
C HIS A 126 -21.79 -4.06 -4.99
N ALA A 127 -21.61 -5.18 -4.27
CA ALA A 127 -21.96 -5.32 -2.85
C ALA A 127 -21.36 -4.18 -2.00
N THR A 128 -22.17 -3.62 -1.09
CA THR A 128 -21.83 -2.48 -0.22
C THR A 128 -21.01 -2.86 1.01
N MET A 129 -20.33 -4.00 0.98
CA MET A 129 -19.43 -4.43 2.06
C MET A 129 -18.30 -3.42 2.29
N LYS A 130 -17.69 -3.45 3.48
CA LYS A 130 -16.59 -2.56 3.88
C LYS A 130 -15.51 -2.44 2.80
N TYR A 131 -14.99 -3.58 2.32
CA TYR A 131 -13.99 -3.64 1.25
C TYR A 131 -14.69 -3.92 -0.09
N SER A 132 -15.18 -2.85 -0.73
CA SER A 132 -15.92 -2.92 -1.99
C SER A 132 -15.43 -1.90 -3.02
N HIS A 133 -15.85 -2.08 -4.28
CA HIS A 133 -15.73 -1.07 -5.33
C HIS A 133 -16.38 0.23 -4.88
N TRP A 134 -17.59 0.13 -4.31
CA TRP A 134 -18.32 1.29 -3.88
C TRP A 134 -17.61 2.07 -2.74
N ASN A 135 -16.90 1.37 -1.88
CA ASN A 135 -16.13 2.01 -0.81
C ASN A 135 -14.70 2.36 -1.25
N GLY A 136 -14.36 2.20 -2.53
CA GLY A 136 -13.10 2.65 -3.12
C GLY A 136 -11.90 1.77 -2.79
N TYR A 137 -12.13 0.55 -2.31
CA TYR A 137 -11.07 -0.40 -1.92
C TYR A 137 -10.63 -1.33 -3.05
N LYS A 138 -11.40 -1.35 -4.15
CA LYS A 138 -11.21 -2.33 -5.23
C LYS A 138 -11.01 -1.63 -6.57
N VAL A 139 -10.30 -2.32 -7.46
CA VAL A 139 -10.12 -1.98 -8.87
C VAL A 139 -10.09 -3.29 -9.64
N ASP A 140 -10.78 -3.33 -10.77
CA ASP A 140 -10.70 -4.44 -11.71
C ASP A 140 -9.65 -4.12 -12.79
N ILE A 141 -8.79 -5.10 -13.07
CA ILE A 141 -7.83 -5.03 -14.17
C ILE A 141 -7.95 -6.24 -15.08
N ASP A 142 -7.62 -6.10 -16.36
CA ASP A 142 -7.61 -7.23 -17.27
C ASP A 142 -6.69 -8.38 -16.81
N ASP A 143 -7.08 -9.61 -17.11
CA ASP A 143 -6.33 -10.82 -16.74
C ASP A 143 -5.23 -11.18 -17.75
N SER A 144 -4.62 -10.17 -18.37
CA SER A 144 -3.59 -10.34 -19.40
C SER A 144 -2.52 -11.34 -19.01
N THR A 145 -1.91 -12.00 -19.99
CA THR A 145 -0.90 -13.03 -19.75
C THR A 145 0.23 -12.54 -18.84
N CYS A 146 0.65 -11.28 -18.96
CA CYS A 146 1.66 -10.68 -18.09
C CYS A 146 1.20 -10.63 -16.62
N VAL A 147 0.02 -10.05 -16.38
CA VAL A 147 -0.58 -9.90 -15.05
C VAL A 147 -0.79 -11.28 -14.41
N THR A 148 -1.43 -12.20 -15.15
CA THR A 148 -1.73 -13.55 -14.68
C THR A 148 -0.46 -14.33 -14.32
N LYS A 149 0.57 -14.30 -15.18
CA LYS A 149 1.86 -14.96 -14.90
C LYS A 149 2.53 -14.37 -13.66
N TYR A 150 2.55 -13.04 -13.53
CA TYR A 150 3.16 -12.39 -12.38
C TYR A 150 2.45 -12.77 -11.07
N VAL A 151 1.11 -12.66 -11.02
CA VAL A 151 0.31 -12.99 -9.84
C VAL A 151 0.52 -14.46 -9.44
N LYS A 152 0.39 -15.40 -10.38
CA LYS A 152 0.55 -16.83 -10.09
C LYS A 152 1.97 -17.21 -9.66
N LYS A 153 3.00 -16.52 -10.16
CA LYS A 153 4.40 -16.78 -9.82
C LYS A 153 4.83 -16.14 -8.50
N LYS A 154 4.30 -14.97 -8.15
CA LYS A 154 4.81 -14.15 -7.03
C LYS A 154 3.90 -14.14 -5.81
N PHE A 155 2.61 -14.46 -5.95
CA PHE A 155 1.64 -14.39 -4.86
C PHE A 155 1.23 -15.78 -4.39
N LYS A 156 0.89 -15.89 -3.11
CA LYS A 156 0.46 -17.16 -2.50
C LYS A 156 -1.01 -17.41 -2.84
N ARG A 157 -1.34 -18.60 -3.36
CA ARG A 157 -2.73 -19.02 -3.54
C ARG A 157 -3.42 -19.13 -2.17
N SER A 158 -4.62 -18.57 -2.04
CA SER A 158 -5.28 -18.39 -0.74
C SER A 158 -6.78 -18.74 -0.77
N GLY A 159 -7.14 -19.82 -1.48
CA GLY A 159 -8.51 -20.32 -1.59
C GLY A 159 -9.29 -19.70 -2.75
N THR A 160 -10.58 -19.41 -2.51
CA THR A 160 -11.53 -18.91 -3.51
C THR A 160 -12.25 -17.63 -3.07
N CYS A 161 -12.65 -16.80 -4.03
CA CYS A 161 -13.48 -15.60 -3.91
C CYS A 161 -14.97 -15.93 -4.03
N GLY A 162 -15.81 -14.90 -3.90
CA GLY A 162 -17.22 -15.01 -4.30
C GLY A 162 -17.34 -15.61 -5.70
N GLY A 163 -18.34 -16.47 -5.94
CA GLY A 163 -18.51 -17.17 -7.21
C GLY A 163 -17.53 -18.32 -7.47
N GLY A 164 -16.72 -18.73 -6.47
CA GLY A 164 -15.81 -19.87 -6.58
C GLY A 164 -14.52 -19.58 -7.34
N TYR A 165 -14.26 -18.32 -7.69
CA TYR A 165 -13.07 -17.91 -8.42
C TYR A 165 -11.80 -18.10 -7.61
N ALA A 166 -10.69 -18.41 -8.27
CA ALA A 166 -9.42 -18.58 -7.59
C ALA A 166 -8.90 -17.27 -6.96
N ARG A 167 -8.34 -17.36 -5.75
CA ARG A 167 -7.80 -16.23 -5.00
C ARG A 167 -6.30 -16.35 -4.77
N TRP A 168 -5.60 -15.23 -4.88
CA TRP A 168 -4.19 -15.06 -4.50
C TRP A 168 -4.03 -13.90 -3.52
N LYS A 169 -3.04 -14.02 -2.63
CA LYS A 169 -2.65 -12.99 -1.67
C LYS A 169 -1.23 -12.53 -1.95
N SER A 170 -1.08 -11.23 -2.19
CA SER A 170 0.23 -10.60 -2.34
C SER A 170 0.98 -10.54 -1.00
N PRO A 171 2.32 -10.42 -1.01
CA PRO A 171 3.11 -10.20 0.21
C PRO A 171 2.66 -8.98 1.03
N ALA A 172 2.14 -7.95 0.37
CA ALA A 172 1.58 -6.75 1.00
C ALA A 172 0.17 -6.97 1.59
N GLY A 173 -0.37 -8.19 1.54
CA GLY A 173 -1.68 -8.53 2.11
C GLY A 173 -2.89 -8.26 1.19
N ASN A 174 -2.70 -7.60 0.04
CA ASN A 174 -3.76 -7.38 -0.95
C ASN A 174 -4.23 -8.69 -1.58
N VAL A 175 -5.52 -8.77 -1.91
CA VAL A 175 -6.17 -9.97 -2.45
C VAL A 175 -6.49 -9.76 -3.94
N TYR A 176 -6.18 -10.78 -4.74
CA TYR A 176 -6.39 -10.82 -6.18
C TYR A 176 -7.32 -11.98 -6.50
N CYS A 177 -8.50 -11.69 -7.03
CA CYS A 177 -9.51 -12.66 -7.42
C CYS A 177 -9.54 -12.79 -8.93
N LEU A 178 -9.16 -13.94 -9.48
CA LEU A 178 -9.22 -14.15 -10.94
C LEU A 178 -10.64 -14.55 -11.34
N GLU A 179 -11.47 -13.56 -11.67
CA GLU A 179 -12.82 -13.75 -12.19
C GLU A 179 -12.75 -14.10 -13.69
N SER A 180 -12.13 -15.23 -14.04
CA SER A 180 -11.78 -15.57 -15.43
C SER A 180 -12.98 -15.61 -16.40
N LYS A 181 -14.20 -15.82 -15.91
CA LYS A 181 -15.43 -15.73 -16.74
C LYS A 181 -15.77 -14.30 -17.17
N LYS A 182 -15.18 -13.29 -16.50
CA LYS A 182 -15.32 -11.86 -16.77
C LYS A 182 -14.04 -11.23 -17.33
N ASN A 183 -12.98 -12.02 -17.53
CA ASN A 183 -11.68 -11.60 -18.09
C ASN A 183 -10.95 -10.52 -17.27
N HIS A 184 -11.05 -10.57 -15.94
CA HIS A 184 -10.34 -9.63 -15.07
C HIS A 184 -9.88 -10.24 -13.74
N PHE A 185 -8.91 -9.58 -13.13
CA PHE A 185 -8.66 -9.64 -11.70
C PHE A 185 -9.48 -8.59 -10.97
N ASP A 186 -10.26 -9.06 -10.02
CA ASP A 186 -10.90 -8.24 -9.01
C ASP A 186 -9.93 -8.11 -7.82
N ILE A 187 -9.36 -6.92 -7.63
CA ILE A 187 -8.29 -6.69 -6.67
C ILE A 187 -8.80 -5.87 -5.49
N THR A 188 -8.62 -6.39 -4.28
CA THR A 188 -8.93 -5.68 -3.04
C THR A 188 -7.66 -5.23 -2.34
N TYR A 189 -7.58 -3.92 -2.08
CA TYR A 189 -6.48 -3.28 -1.35
C TYR A 189 -6.93 -2.94 0.06
N PHE A 190 -6.29 -3.49 1.09
CA PHE A 190 -6.77 -3.33 2.46
C PHE A 190 -6.24 -2.05 3.12
N LYS A 191 -4.94 -1.77 3.01
CA LYS A 191 -4.19 -0.50 3.25
C LYS A 191 -2.72 -0.79 2.90
N PRO A 192 -1.85 0.22 2.64
CA PRO A 192 -0.43 -0.02 2.60
C PRO A 192 0.01 -0.32 4.03
N LYS A 193 0.75 -1.41 4.26
CA LYS A 193 1.67 -1.39 5.40
C LYS A 193 2.59 -0.19 5.18
N ALA A 194 2.70 0.67 6.20
CA ALA A 194 3.78 1.65 6.30
C ALA A 194 5.13 0.95 6.12
#